data_AF-A0A4D4MU69-F1
#
_entry.id   AF-A0A4D4MU69-F1
#
_cell.length_a   1.000
_cell.length_b   1.000
_cell.length_c   1.000
_cell.angle_alpha   90.00
_cell.angle_beta   90.00
_cell.angle_gamma   90.00
#
_symmetry.space_group_name_H-M   'P 1'
#
loop_
_entity.id
_entity.type
_entity.pdbx_description
1 polymer ?
#
loop_
_entity_poly.entity_id
_entity_poly.type
_entity_poly.pdbx_seq_one_letter_code
_entity_poly.pdbx_strand_id
1 'polypeptide(L)'
;MGEGEPPTDGFVGESGPPAEAAHARRTMIGRSAEEVDHAPPRGRYAPVPAPETTTAGATLRWAAPAAALVVASAIVVGRVLRRRR
;
A
#
# COMPACT_ATOMS: atom_id res chain seq x y z
N MET A 1 -11.01 -12.95 77.93
CA MET A 1 -10.44 -11.61 77.66
C MET A 1 -9.32 -11.86 76.66
N GLY A 2 -9.46 -11.62 75.36
CA GLY A 2 -10.35 -10.70 74.66
C GLY A 2 -9.47 -9.97 73.65
N GLU A 3 -9.57 -10.40 72.40
CA GLU A 3 -9.18 -9.74 71.15
C GLU A 3 -7.72 -9.30 70.98
N GLY A 4 -6.97 -10.09 70.18
CA GLY A 4 -5.81 -9.58 69.46
C GLY A 4 -6.29 -8.63 68.37
N GLU A 5 -5.85 -7.38 68.46
CA GLU A 5 -6.13 -6.32 67.49
C GLU A 5 -5.72 -6.76 66.07
N PRO A 6 -6.60 -6.69 65.06
CA PRO A 6 -6.17 -6.96 63.69
C PRO A 6 -5.21 -5.84 63.25
N PRO A 7 -4.12 -6.13 62.51
CA PRO A 7 -3.32 -5.08 61.90
C PRO A 7 -4.24 -4.26 60.98
N THR A 8 -4.47 -3.02 61.39
CA THR A 8 -5.28 -2.05 60.67
C THR A 8 -4.62 -1.75 59.33
N ASP A 9 -5.47 -1.68 58.31
CA ASP A 9 -5.18 -1.29 56.93
C ASP A 9 -4.16 -0.15 56.84
N GLY A 10 -2.89 -0.54 56.67
CA GLY A 10 -1.78 0.35 56.43
C GLY A 10 -1.41 0.43 54.95
N PHE A 11 -2.32 0.12 54.03
CA PHE A 11 -2.15 0.47 52.61
C PHE A 11 -2.54 1.94 52.38
N VAL A 12 -2.05 2.84 53.24
CA VAL A 12 -2.07 4.29 52.97
C VAL A 12 -0.65 4.72 52.68
N GLY A 13 -0.18 4.24 51.53
CA GLY A 13 0.93 4.78 50.79
C GLY A 13 0.44 5.30 49.44
N GLU A 14 -0.67 6.05 49.45
CA GLU A 14 -1.15 6.90 48.35
C GLU A 14 -0.11 8.03 48.12
N SER A 15 1.11 7.65 47.75
CA SER A 15 2.00 8.51 46.99
C SER A 15 2.24 7.73 45.71
N GLY A 16 1.29 7.87 44.78
CA GLY A 16 1.49 7.41 43.41
C GLY A 16 2.87 7.87 42.92
N PRO A 17 3.51 7.09 42.02
CA PRO A 17 4.88 7.37 41.59
C PRO A 17 5.05 8.85 41.25
N PRO A 18 6.20 9.48 41.62
CA PRO A 18 6.41 10.91 41.45
C PRO A 18 6.04 11.33 40.03
N ALA A 19 5.46 12.52 39.86
CA ALA A 19 4.84 12.95 38.61
C ALA A 19 5.76 12.75 37.38
N GLU A 20 7.07 12.91 37.56
CA GLU A 20 8.10 12.62 36.55
C GLU A 20 8.21 11.14 36.19
N ALA A 21 8.13 10.22 37.16
CA ALA A 21 8.12 8.77 36.92
C ALA A 21 6.84 8.30 36.22
N ALA A 22 5.71 8.98 36.46
CA ALA A 22 4.47 8.73 35.74
C ALA A 22 4.53 9.24 34.28
N HIS A 23 5.19 10.38 34.05
CA HIS A 23 5.40 10.93 32.72
C HIS A 23 6.42 10.13 31.90
N ALA A 24 7.52 9.69 32.52
CA ALA A 24 8.56 8.88 31.88
C ALA A 24 8.02 7.55 31.31
N ARG A 25 7.04 6.93 31.99
CA ARG A 25 6.35 5.73 31.47
C ARG A 25 5.45 6.04 30.27
N ARG A 26 4.93 7.27 30.17
CA ARG A 26 4.09 7.73 29.06
C ARG A 26 4.90 8.17 27.84
N THR A 27 6.17 8.56 28.02
CA THR A 27 7.06 8.98 26.93
C THR A 27 8.02 7.88 26.47
N MET A 28 7.91 6.66 26.98
CA MET A 28 8.65 5.47 26.51
C MET A 28 7.99 4.85 25.26
N ILE A 29 7.36 5.68 24.43
CA ILE A 29 6.70 5.26 23.21
C ILE A 29 7.65 5.69 22.08
N GLY A 30 7.96 4.77 21.17
CA GLY A 30 8.80 5.06 20.01
C GLY A 30 8.18 6.13 19.09
N ARG A 31 8.78 6.34 17.92
CA ARG A 31 8.22 7.28 16.93
C ARG A 31 6.79 6.92 16.56
N SER A 32 5.94 7.94 16.42
CA SER A 32 4.55 7.76 16.05
C SER A 32 4.42 7.14 14.66
N ALA A 33 3.27 6.56 14.34
CA ALA A 33 3.10 5.85 13.07
C ALA A 33 3.35 6.77 11.88
N GLU A 34 2.93 8.03 11.96
CA GLU A 34 3.16 9.08 10.96
C GLU A 34 4.61 9.57 10.89
N GLU A 35 5.40 9.33 11.93
CA GLU A 35 6.84 9.60 11.95
C GLU A 35 7.67 8.40 11.50
N VAL A 36 7.13 7.18 11.55
CA VAL A 36 7.80 5.98 11.02
C VAL A 36 7.93 6.12 9.50
N ASP A 37 9.13 5.80 8.98
CA ASP A 37 9.36 5.84 7.53
C ASP A 37 8.42 4.86 6.83
N HIS A 38 7.49 5.41 6.05
CA HIS A 38 6.57 4.64 5.24
C HIS A 38 7.14 4.25 3.88
N ALA A 39 8.42 4.55 3.60
CA ALA A 39 9.05 4.06 2.40
C ALA A 39 8.88 2.53 2.32
N PRO A 40 8.38 2.01 1.18
CA PRO A 40 8.33 0.57 0.96
C PRO A 40 9.70 -0.05 1.28
N PRO A 41 9.74 -1.18 2.00
CA PRO A 41 11.01 -1.79 2.41
C PRO A 41 11.88 -2.00 1.17
N ARG A 42 13.03 -1.32 1.13
CA ARG A 42 14.02 -1.49 0.06
C ARG A 42 15.00 -2.60 0.43
N GLY A 43 15.60 -3.25 -0.56
CA GLY A 43 16.56 -4.34 -0.36
C GLY A 43 15.93 -5.71 -0.55
N ARG A 44 16.41 -6.73 0.16
CA ARG A 44 16.09 -8.14 -0.12
C ARG A 44 14.67 -8.57 0.24
N TYR A 45 13.99 -7.79 1.07
CA TYR A 45 12.58 -8.00 1.41
C TYR A 45 11.66 -7.06 0.64
N ALA A 46 12.19 -6.31 -0.34
CA ALA A 46 11.34 -5.57 -1.25
C ALA A 46 10.43 -6.57 -1.98
N PRO A 47 9.14 -6.26 -2.13
CA PRO A 47 8.27 -7.03 -3.00
C PRO A 47 8.96 -7.18 -4.37
N VAL A 48 9.20 -8.42 -4.79
CA VAL A 48 9.73 -8.69 -6.12
C VAL A 48 8.74 -8.06 -7.12
N PRO A 49 9.20 -7.18 -8.02
CA PRO A 49 8.29 -6.57 -8.99
C PRO A 49 7.61 -7.68 -9.79
N ALA A 50 6.30 -7.54 -9.96
CA ALA A 50 5.54 -8.47 -10.78
C ALA A 50 6.17 -8.53 -12.19
N PRO A 51 6.21 -9.70 -12.82
CA PRO A 51 6.72 -9.81 -14.18
C PRO A 51 5.95 -8.85 -15.09
N GLU A 52 6.70 -8.08 -15.89
CA GLU A 52 6.14 -7.18 -16.90
C GLU A 52 5.27 -7.99 -17.86
N THR A 53 3.96 -7.70 -17.86
CA THR A 53 3.06 -8.32 -18.82
C THR A 53 3.25 -7.64 -20.17
N THR A 54 4.08 -8.22 -21.04
CA THR A 54 4.17 -7.78 -22.43
C THR A 54 2.84 -8.04 -23.11
N THR A 55 1.93 -7.06 -23.09
CA THR A 55 0.63 -7.20 -23.73
C THR A 55 0.78 -6.99 -25.24
N ALA A 56 0.30 -7.94 -26.04
CA ALA A 56 0.19 -7.79 -27.49
C ALA A 56 -0.67 -6.58 -27.91
N GLY A 57 -1.36 -5.94 -26.95
CA GLY A 57 -2.12 -4.71 -27.18
C GLY A 57 -1.27 -3.53 -27.67
N ALA A 58 0.02 -3.43 -27.31
CA ALA A 58 0.86 -2.32 -27.75
C ALA A 58 1.10 -2.33 -29.27
N THR A 59 1.38 -3.51 -29.85
CA THR A 59 1.52 -3.68 -31.30
C THR A 59 0.17 -3.53 -32.01
N LEU A 60 -0.90 -4.04 -31.41
CA LEU A 60 -2.22 -4.03 -32.04
C LEU A 60 -2.83 -2.62 -32.15
N ARG A 61 -2.51 -1.70 -31.23
CA ARG A 61 -2.92 -0.29 -31.28
C ARG A 61 -2.48 0.42 -32.56
N TRP A 62 -1.35 0.02 -33.13
CA TRP A 62 -0.83 0.58 -34.38
C TRP A 62 -1.13 -0.29 -35.60
N ALA A 63 -1.09 -1.62 -35.43
CA ALA A 63 -1.36 -2.54 -36.53
C ALA A 63 -2.83 -2.52 -36.98
N ALA A 64 -3.79 -2.42 -36.04
CA ALA A 64 -5.21 -2.40 -36.35
C ALA A 64 -5.63 -1.23 -37.27
N PRO A 65 -5.30 0.05 -36.97
CA PRO A 65 -5.66 1.15 -37.86
C PRO A 65 -4.96 1.06 -39.23
N ALA A 66 -3.69 0.63 -39.26
CA ALA A 66 -2.97 0.44 -40.53
C ALA A 66 -3.63 -0.63 -41.41
N ALA A 67 -3.99 -1.78 -40.84
CA ALA A 67 -4.69 -2.84 -41.55
C ALA A 67 -6.05 -2.38 -42.10
N ALA A 68 -6.81 -1.61 -41.31
CA ALA A 68 -8.10 -1.07 -41.74
C ALA A 68 -7.97 -0.18 -42.99
N LEU A 69 -6.96 0.69 -43.05
CA LEU A 69 -6.70 1.55 -44.20
C LEU A 69 -6.33 0.75 -45.45
N VAL A 70 -5.48 -0.27 -45.30
CA VAL A 70 -5.08 -1.15 -46.41
C VAL A 70 -6.30 -1.87 -46.99
N VAL A 71 -7.12 -2.48 -46.13
CA VAL A 71 -8.33 -3.20 -46.54
C VAL A 71 -9.33 -2.26 -47.21
N ALA A 72 -9.62 -1.10 -46.61
CA ALA A 72 -10.53 -0.11 -47.18
C ALA A 72 -10.05 0.36 -48.57
N SER A 73 -8.76 0.63 -48.71
CA SER A 73 -8.15 1.04 -49.99
C SER A 73 -8.27 -0.05 -51.05
N ALA A 74 -7.97 -1.31 -50.69
CA ALA A 74 -8.10 -2.44 -51.60
C ALA A 74 -9.56 -2.64 -52.07
N ILE A 75 -10.54 -2.47 -51.18
CA ILE A 75 -11.96 -2.56 -51.51
C ILE A 75 -12.35 -1.45 -52.48
N VAL A 76 -11.95 -0.20 -52.23
CA VAL A 76 -12.25 0.94 -53.11
C VAL A 76 -11.64 0.74 -54.49
N VAL A 77 -10.36 0.38 -54.57
CA VAL A 77 -9.67 0.10 -55.84
C VAL A 77 -10.36 -1.04 -56.58
N GLY A 78 -10.65 -2.16 -55.90
CA GLY A 78 -11.34 -3.30 -56.49
C GLY A 78 -12.75 -2.94 -56.98
N ARG A 79 -13.48 -2.10 -56.26
CA ARG A 79 -14.82 -1.64 -56.65
C ARG A 79 -14.78 -0.70 -57.85
N VAL A 80 -13.80 0.19 -57.91
CA VAL A 80 -13.57 1.07 -59.08
C VAL A 80 -13.21 0.24 -60.31
N LEU A 81 -12.32 -0.74 -60.18
CA LEU A 81 -11.95 -1.63 -61.28
C LEU A 81 -13.15 -2.45 -61.77
N ARG A 82 -13.95 -3.03 -60.86
CA ARG A 82 -15.15 -3.77 -61.23
C ARG A 82 -16.18 -2.89 -61.94
N ARG A 83 -16.33 -1.63 -61.55
CA ARG A 83 -17.28 -0.70 -62.19
C ARG A 83 -16.86 -0.30 -63.61
N ARG A 84 -15.57 -0.42 -63.93
CA ARG A 84 -15.02 -0.09 -65.26
C ARG A 84 -15.06 -1.26 -66.24
N ARG A 85 -15.42 -2.47 -65.78
CA ARG A 85 -15.51 -3.68 -66.60
C ARG A 85 -16.98 -4.02 -66.84
#